data_AF-A0AA43C7N0-F1
#
_entry.id   AF-A0AA43C7N0-F1
#
_cell.length_a   1.000
_cell.length_b   1.000
_cell.length_c   1.000
_cell.angle_alpha   90.00
_cell.angle_beta   90.00
_cell.angle_gamma   90.00
#
_symmetry.space_group_name_H-M   'P 1'
#
loop_
_entity.id
_entity.type
_entity.pdbx_description
1 polymer ?
#
loop_
_entity_poly.entity_id
_entity_poly.type
_entity_poly.pdbx_seq_one_letter_code
_entity_poly.pdbx_strand_id
1 'polypeptide(L)'
;MIGIPIGLVYSNACEWFIHRHVLHGQGRKKGSAWSFHWHEHHRLTRRHGFRDPNYERSVWGWHAQGKEALGVTMLAAAHLPLLPIAPFFTATVCYGAIRYHRAHKRAHLDPDWAREHLPWHYDHHMGPNQEANWCVTRPWFDHWMGTREPYAGTSRESRDRARKKL
;
A
#
# COMPACT_ATOMS: atom_id res chain seq x y z
N MET A 1 -17.47 -22.21 5.16
CA MET A 1 -17.38 -20.75 5.43
C MET A 1 -16.71 -20.01 4.26
N ILE A 2 -17.44 -19.84 3.15
CA ILE A 2 -16.89 -19.27 1.89
C ILE A 2 -16.56 -17.76 1.98
N GLY A 3 -17.12 -17.05 2.97
CA GLY A 3 -16.88 -15.62 3.17
C GLY A 3 -15.42 -15.25 3.45
N ILE A 4 -14.63 -16.15 4.05
CA ILE A 4 -13.20 -15.89 4.32
C ILE A 4 -12.39 -15.81 3.01
N PRO A 5 -12.34 -16.83 2.14
CA PRO A 5 -11.57 -16.73 0.90
C PRO A 5 -12.08 -15.60 0.00
N ILE A 6 -13.40 -15.38 -0.07
CA ILE A 6 -13.97 -14.25 -0.82
C ILE A 6 -13.49 -12.92 -0.25
N GLY A 7 -13.54 -12.74 1.07
CA GLY A 7 -13.08 -11.52 1.73
C GLY A 7 -11.59 -11.24 1.50
N LEU A 8 -10.74 -12.26 1.51
CA LEU A 8 -9.30 -12.11 1.23
C LEU A 8 -9.04 -11.66 -0.21
N VAL A 9 -9.70 -12.28 -1.19
CA VAL A 9 -9.59 -11.91 -2.61
C VAL A 9 -10.13 -10.50 -2.81
N TYR A 10 -11.30 -10.20 -2.25
CA TYR A 10 -11.92 -8.87 -2.30
C TYR A 10 -11.02 -7.78 -1.72
N SER A 11 -10.43 -7.99 -0.52
CA SER A 11 -9.53 -7.01 0.07
C SER A 11 -8.31 -6.72 -0.80
N ASN A 12 -7.70 -7.74 -1.43
CA ASN A 12 -6.58 -7.52 -2.32
C ASN A 12 -6.98 -6.83 -3.64
N ALA A 13 -8.19 -7.12 -4.14
CA ALA A 13 -8.78 -6.39 -5.26
C ALA A 13 -8.94 -4.90 -4.95
N CYS A 14 -9.45 -4.59 -3.75
CA CYS A 14 -9.59 -3.22 -3.27
C CYS A 14 -8.25 -2.51 -3.13
N GLU A 15 -7.21 -3.18 -2.59
CA GLU A 15 -5.85 -2.62 -2.54
C GLU A 15 -5.42 -2.19 -3.94
N TRP A 16 -5.48 -3.10 -4.91
CA TRP A 16 -5.08 -2.81 -6.29
C TRP A 16 -5.88 -1.66 -6.90
N PHE A 17 -7.21 -1.71 -6.80
CA PHE A 17 -8.09 -0.74 -7.44
C PHE A 17 -7.96 0.65 -6.84
N ILE A 18 -7.99 0.75 -5.51
CA ILE A 18 -7.90 2.03 -4.79
C ILE A 18 -6.51 2.62 -5.00
N HIS A 19 -5.45 1.82 -4.89
CA HIS A 19 -4.10 2.33 -5.05
C HIS A 19 -3.86 2.88 -6.45
N ARG A 20 -4.27 2.15 -7.49
CA ARG A 20 -4.15 2.59 -8.89
C ARG A 20 -5.04 3.78 -9.22
N HIS A 21 -6.34 3.68 -9.00
CA HIS A 21 -7.30 4.64 -9.55
C HIS A 21 -7.59 5.82 -8.64
N VAL A 22 -7.48 5.64 -7.32
CA VAL A 22 -7.74 6.71 -6.34
C VAL A 22 -6.42 7.35 -5.91
N LEU A 23 -5.52 6.57 -5.34
CA LEU A 23 -4.30 7.11 -4.73
C LEU A 23 -3.29 7.61 -5.77
N HIS A 24 -3.07 6.90 -6.87
CA HIS A 24 -2.26 7.40 -7.98
C HIS A 24 -3.07 8.23 -8.96
N GLY A 25 -4.20 7.69 -9.44
CA GLY A 25 -5.06 8.38 -10.41
C GLY A 25 -5.52 9.78 -9.96
N GLN A 26 -6.04 9.92 -8.74
CA GLN A 26 -6.45 11.22 -8.21
C GLN A 26 -5.35 11.89 -7.36
N GLY A 27 -4.50 11.13 -6.68
CA GLY A 27 -3.48 11.72 -5.80
C GLY A 27 -2.37 12.46 -6.55
N ARG A 28 -2.18 12.19 -7.85
CA ARG A 28 -1.27 13.01 -8.67
C ARG A 28 -1.78 14.45 -8.87
N LYS A 29 -3.09 14.68 -8.79
CA LYS A 29 -3.69 16.02 -8.90
C LYS A 29 -3.45 16.81 -7.61
N LYS A 30 -2.71 17.92 -7.70
CA LYS A 30 -2.48 18.83 -6.58
C LYS A 30 -3.82 19.35 -6.03
N GLY A 31 -3.97 19.39 -4.71
CA GLY A 31 -5.20 19.82 -4.04
C GLY A 31 -6.28 18.74 -3.88
N SER A 32 -6.14 17.58 -4.53
CA SER A 32 -7.03 16.43 -4.27
C SER A 32 -6.90 15.96 -2.82
N ALA A 33 -7.99 15.45 -2.24
CA ALA A 33 -7.97 14.82 -0.92
C ALA A 33 -6.94 13.68 -0.83
N TRP A 34 -6.65 13.02 -1.96
CA TRP A 34 -5.70 11.91 -2.08
C TRP A 34 -4.27 12.34 -2.39
N SER A 35 -4.03 13.65 -2.54
CA SER A 35 -2.74 14.18 -2.99
C SER A 35 -1.58 13.90 -2.02
N PHE A 36 -1.88 13.59 -0.75
CA PHE A 36 -0.90 13.14 0.22
C PHE A 36 -0.18 11.86 -0.24
N HIS A 37 -0.86 10.96 -0.95
CA HIS A 37 -0.25 9.70 -1.33
C HIS A 37 0.90 9.91 -2.32
N TRP A 38 0.70 10.73 -3.35
CA TRP A 38 1.75 11.00 -4.34
C TRP A 38 2.73 12.08 -3.89
N HIS A 39 2.22 13.23 -3.47
CA HIS A 39 3.04 14.42 -3.20
C HIS A 39 3.68 14.41 -1.82
N GLU A 40 3.29 13.52 -0.91
CA GLU A 40 3.90 13.41 0.41
C GLU A 40 4.54 12.04 0.58
N HIS A 41 3.74 10.98 0.64
CA HIS A 41 4.19 9.62 0.91
C HIS A 41 5.20 9.12 -0.14
N HIS A 42 4.82 9.03 -1.43
CA HIS A 42 5.73 8.59 -2.49
C HIS A 42 7.01 9.42 -2.57
N ARG A 43 6.87 10.75 -2.48
CA ARG A 43 8.01 11.67 -2.54
C ARG A 43 8.99 11.41 -1.39
N LEU A 44 8.50 11.29 -0.17
CA LEU A 44 9.32 11.02 1.02
C LEU A 44 9.95 9.63 0.94
N THR A 45 9.15 8.60 0.65
CA THR A 45 9.62 7.22 0.47
C THR A 45 10.77 7.13 -0.52
N ARG A 46 10.66 7.76 -1.69
CA ARG A 46 11.75 7.72 -2.70
C ARG A 46 13.00 8.49 -2.28
N ARG A 47 12.81 9.63 -1.60
CA ARG A 47 13.90 10.47 -1.10
C ARG A 47 14.69 9.78 0.01
N HIS A 48 14.01 9.04 0.87
CA HIS A 48 14.57 8.45 2.08
C HIS A 48 14.79 6.93 1.97
N GLY A 49 15.02 6.43 0.74
CA GLY A 49 15.42 5.03 0.54
C GLY A 49 14.38 4.03 1.02
N PHE A 50 13.11 4.29 0.70
CA PHE A 50 11.92 3.55 1.10
C PHE A 50 11.37 3.85 2.51
N ARG A 51 12.07 4.65 3.33
CA ARG A 51 11.50 5.13 4.60
C ARG A 51 10.50 6.27 4.37
N ASP A 52 9.41 6.27 5.12
CA ASP A 52 8.52 7.44 5.23
C ASP A 52 8.46 7.92 6.69
N PRO A 53 9.09 9.08 7.00
CA PRO A 53 9.10 9.65 8.36
C PRO A 53 7.71 9.91 8.95
N ASN A 54 6.67 10.01 8.13
CA ASN A 54 5.31 10.17 8.65
C ASN A 54 4.82 8.97 9.45
N TYR A 55 5.40 7.78 9.28
CA TYR A 55 5.06 6.61 10.08
C TYR A 55 5.61 6.62 11.52
N GLU A 56 6.58 7.50 11.78
CA GLU A 56 7.14 7.73 13.12
C GLU A 56 6.31 8.76 13.92
N ARG A 57 5.35 9.42 13.26
CA ARG A 57 4.47 10.44 13.85
C ARG A 57 3.19 9.80 14.39
N SER A 58 2.38 10.61 15.08
CA SER A 58 1.05 10.20 15.56
C SER A 58 0.11 9.85 14.41
N VAL A 59 -0.76 8.85 14.59
CA VAL A 59 -1.82 8.50 13.63
C VAL A 59 -2.92 9.56 13.55
N TRP A 60 -2.99 10.47 14.52
CA TRP A 60 -4.00 11.54 14.57
C TRP A 60 -3.58 12.81 13.81
N GLY A 61 -2.37 12.86 13.25
CA GLY A 61 -1.88 14.02 12.52
C GLY A 61 -2.43 14.11 11.08
N TRP A 62 -2.57 15.33 10.56
CA TRP A 62 -3.06 15.59 9.19
C TRP A 62 -1.96 15.47 8.12
N HIS A 63 -1.27 14.34 8.12
CA HIS A 63 -0.21 13.96 7.17
C HIS A 63 -0.52 12.58 6.57
N ALA A 64 0.35 12.06 5.70
CA ALA A 64 0.11 10.82 4.97
C ALA A 64 -0.35 9.64 5.84
N GLN A 65 0.38 9.33 6.93
CA GLN A 65 -0.02 8.23 7.84
C GLN A 65 -1.43 8.43 8.42
N GLY A 66 -1.76 9.62 8.93
CA GLY A 66 -3.06 9.81 9.59
C GLY A 66 -4.22 9.81 8.60
N LYS A 67 -4.02 10.36 7.40
CA LYS A 67 -5.01 10.30 6.31
C LYS A 67 -5.21 8.88 5.80
N GLU A 68 -4.15 8.09 5.70
CA GLU A 68 -4.26 6.65 5.41
C GLU A 68 -5.05 5.94 6.50
N ALA A 69 -4.68 6.10 7.78
CA ALA A 69 -5.35 5.44 8.90
C ALA A 69 -6.85 5.77 8.92
N LEU A 70 -7.20 7.04 8.70
CA LEU A 70 -8.59 7.48 8.56
C LEU A 70 -9.29 6.80 7.37
N GLY A 71 -8.69 6.84 6.19
CA GLY A 71 -9.27 6.25 4.97
C GLY A 71 -9.48 4.74 5.09
N VAL A 72 -8.49 4.00 5.58
CA VAL A 72 -8.57 2.55 5.81
C VAL A 72 -9.63 2.21 6.85
N THR A 73 -9.72 3.00 7.93
CA THR A 73 -10.75 2.81 8.97
C THR A 73 -12.15 3.06 8.41
N MET A 74 -12.34 4.13 7.62
CA MET A 74 -13.61 4.42 6.96
C MET A 74 -14.02 3.32 5.99
N LEU A 75 -13.08 2.78 5.20
CA LEU A 75 -13.35 1.65 4.31
C LEU A 75 -13.78 0.39 5.09
N ALA A 76 -13.11 0.07 6.19
CA ALA A 76 -13.53 -1.06 7.04
C ALA A 76 -14.91 -0.82 7.66
N ALA A 77 -15.18 0.39 8.16
CA ALA A 77 -16.46 0.76 8.77
C ALA A 77 -17.63 0.67 7.77
N ALA A 78 -17.40 1.05 6.51
CA ALA A 78 -18.41 0.97 5.45
C ALA A 78 -18.92 -0.46 5.20
N HIS A 79 -18.18 -1.49 5.61
CA HIS A 79 -18.58 -2.89 5.47
C HIS A 79 -19.32 -3.44 6.68
N LEU A 80 -19.30 -2.76 7.83
CA LEU A 80 -19.95 -3.23 9.07
C LEU A 80 -21.45 -3.52 8.93
N PRO A 81 -22.23 -2.77 8.14
CA PRO A 81 -23.65 -3.10 7.91
C PRO A 81 -23.88 -4.49 7.32
N LEU A 82 -22.87 -5.11 6.68
CA LEU A 82 -22.97 -6.47 6.14
C LEU A 82 -22.81 -7.55 7.20
N LEU A 83 -22.38 -7.22 8.43
CA LEU A 83 -22.08 -8.19 9.48
C LEU A 83 -23.24 -9.17 9.80
N PRO A 84 -24.53 -8.74 9.84
CA PRO A 84 -25.65 -9.67 10.11
C PRO A 84 -25.90 -10.69 8.98
N ILE A 85 -25.46 -10.39 7.74
CA ILE A 85 -25.77 -11.19 6.55
C ILE A 85 -24.54 -12.02 6.12
N ALA A 86 -23.34 -11.43 6.20
CA ALA A 86 -22.10 -12.02 5.72
C ALA A 86 -20.97 -11.88 6.75
N PRO A 87 -21.12 -12.41 7.98
CA PRO A 87 -20.23 -12.11 9.10
C PRO A 87 -18.76 -12.46 8.82
N PHE A 88 -18.51 -13.63 8.22
CA PHE A 88 -17.15 -14.06 7.89
C PHE A 88 -16.50 -13.23 6.78
N PHE A 89 -17.29 -12.75 5.81
CA PHE A 89 -16.79 -11.84 4.79
C PHE A 89 -16.42 -10.50 5.42
N THR A 90 -17.34 -9.88 6.15
CA THR A 90 -17.14 -8.59 6.82
C THR A 90 -15.94 -8.63 7.78
N ALA A 91 -15.85 -9.65 8.63
CA ALA A 91 -14.73 -9.83 9.54
C ALA A 91 -13.40 -9.97 8.78
N THR A 92 -13.40 -10.67 7.65
CA THR A 92 -12.20 -10.82 6.81
C THR A 92 -11.80 -9.51 6.13
N VAL A 93 -12.76 -8.68 5.70
CA VAL A 93 -12.47 -7.35 5.15
C VAL A 93 -11.88 -6.44 6.22
N CYS A 94 -12.43 -6.42 7.44
CA CYS A 94 -11.86 -5.68 8.56
C CYS A 94 -10.45 -6.17 8.92
N TYR A 95 -10.23 -7.50 8.92
CA TYR A 95 -8.90 -8.08 9.07
C TYR A 95 -7.95 -7.62 7.95
N GLY A 96 -8.41 -7.61 6.70
CA GLY A 96 -7.64 -7.13 5.55
C GLY A 96 -7.20 -5.68 5.71
N ALA A 97 -8.11 -4.79 6.13
CA ALA A 97 -7.80 -3.39 6.40
C ALA A 97 -6.74 -3.21 7.52
N ILE A 98 -6.88 -3.94 8.63
CA ILE A 98 -5.90 -3.93 9.73
C ILE A 98 -4.54 -4.45 9.25
N ARG A 99 -4.54 -5.56 8.49
CA ARG A 99 -3.32 -6.16 7.94
C ARG A 99 -2.63 -5.21 6.97
N TYR A 100 -3.39 -4.55 6.08
CA TYR A 100 -2.88 -3.54 5.15
C TYR A 100 -2.14 -2.45 5.91
N HIS A 101 -2.81 -1.78 6.85
CA HIS A 101 -2.19 -0.65 7.54
C HIS A 101 -0.94 -1.06 8.34
N ARG A 102 -0.99 -2.22 9.02
CA ARG A 102 0.17 -2.75 9.77
C ARG A 102 1.33 -3.13 8.85
N ALA A 103 1.06 -3.82 7.76
CA ALA A 103 2.08 -4.24 6.80
C ALA A 103 2.71 -3.03 6.11
N HIS A 104 1.87 -2.07 5.69
CA HIS A 104 2.31 -0.85 5.03
C HIS A 104 3.19 0.00 5.95
N LYS A 105 2.72 0.27 7.18
CA LYS A 105 3.50 0.99 8.20
C LYS A 105 4.83 0.30 8.49
N ARG A 106 4.82 -1.02 8.72
CA ARG A 106 6.05 -1.77 8.98
C ARG A 106 7.02 -1.65 7.80
N ALA A 107 6.52 -1.76 6.57
CA ALA A 107 7.35 -1.70 5.37
C ALA A 107 8.17 -0.40 5.28
N HIS A 108 7.56 0.72 5.65
CA HIS A 108 8.23 2.02 5.61
C HIS A 108 9.03 2.38 6.87
N LEU A 109 8.85 1.64 7.96
CA LEU A 109 9.72 1.74 9.14
C LEU A 109 10.96 0.83 9.03
N ASP A 110 10.83 -0.28 8.31
CA ASP A 110 11.87 -1.29 8.10
C ASP A 110 11.97 -1.64 6.59
N PRO A 111 12.73 -0.86 5.81
CA PRO A 111 12.92 -1.09 4.38
C PRO A 111 13.54 -2.43 4.03
N ASP A 112 14.44 -2.96 4.86
CA ASP A 112 15.09 -4.23 4.59
C ASP A 112 14.09 -5.38 4.76
N TRP A 113 13.28 -5.34 5.82
CA TRP A 113 12.15 -6.26 5.98
C TRP A 113 11.17 -6.16 4.81
N ALA A 114 10.83 -4.96 4.37
CA ALA A 114 9.92 -4.77 3.24
C ALA A 114 10.48 -5.35 1.95
N ARG A 115 11.76 -5.12 1.67
CA ARG A 115 12.43 -5.63 0.48
C ARG A 115 12.44 -7.16 0.45
N GLU A 116 12.56 -7.81 1.60
CA GLU A 116 12.55 -9.27 1.71
C GLU A 116 11.12 -9.85 1.66
N HIS A 117 10.18 -9.27 2.41
CA HIS A 117 8.88 -9.88 2.68
C HIS A 117 7.74 -9.32 1.82
N LEU A 118 7.86 -8.08 1.38
CA LEU A 118 6.91 -7.37 0.51
C LEU A 118 7.63 -6.74 -0.70
N PRO A 119 8.44 -7.50 -1.46
CA PRO A 119 9.27 -6.95 -2.53
C PRO A 119 8.45 -6.21 -3.58
N TRP A 120 7.20 -6.62 -3.85
CA TRP A 120 6.31 -5.90 -4.78
C TRP A 120 6.00 -4.47 -4.30
N HIS A 121 5.79 -4.26 -3.00
CA HIS A 121 5.56 -2.92 -2.45
C HIS A 121 6.86 -2.11 -2.44
N TYR A 122 8.00 -2.76 -2.17
CA TYR A 122 9.31 -2.14 -2.37
C TYR A 122 9.51 -1.66 -3.81
N ASP A 123 9.20 -2.52 -4.77
CA ASP A 123 9.31 -2.27 -6.20
C ASP A 123 8.42 -1.12 -6.66
N HIS A 124 7.20 -1.03 -6.12
CA HIS A 124 6.26 0.06 -6.40
C HIS A 124 6.89 1.44 -6.17
N HIS A 125 7.56 1.62 -5.03
CA HIS A 125 8.15 2.91 -4.70
C HIS A 125 9.54 3.09 -5.27
N MET A 126 10.37 2.05 -5.30
CA MET A 126 11.81 2.18 -5.62
C MET A 126 12.11 1.87 -7.08
N GLY A 127 11.23 1.13 -7.74
CA GLY A 127 11.32 0.84 -9.15
C GLY A 127 11.25 2.09 -10.03
N PRO A 128 11.68 1.98 -11.29
CA PRO A 128 11.62 3.07 -12.25
C PRO A 128 10.19 3.37 -12.70
N ASN A 129 9.36 2.34 -12.82
CA ASN A 129 7.94 2.46 -13.14
C ASN A 129 7.14 2.53 -11.83
N GLN A 130 6.61 3.71 -11.51
CA GLN A 130 5.73 3.91 -10.35
C GLN A 130 4.26 3.61 -10.67
N GLU A 131 3.93 3.24 -11.91
CA GLU A 131 2.59 2.87 -12.36
C GLU A 131 2.44 1.34 -12.46
N ALA A 132 3.07 0.61 -11.53
CA ALA A 132 3.09 -0.84 -11.42
C ALA A 132 3.15 -1.26 -9.95
N ASN A 133 2.83 -2.53 -9.64
CA ASN A 133 2.87 -3.12 -8.30
C ASN A 133 1.94 -2.41 -7.29
N TRP A 134 0.64 -2.44 -7.53
CA TRP A 134 -0.37 -1.70 -6.76
C TRP A 134 -0.76 -2.35 -5.44
N CYS A 135 -0.60 -3.66 -5.27
CA CYS A 135 -0.98 -4.29 -4.02
C CYS A 135 0.09 -4.09 -2.95
N VAL A 136 -0.30 -4.05 -1.68
CA VAL A 136 0.64 -3.88 -0.56
C VAL A 136 0.80 -5.18 0.20
N THR A 137 -0.29 -5.88 0.54
CA THR A 137 -0.21 -7.05 1.43
C THR A 137 0.18 -8.33 0.71
N ARG A 138 -0.23 -8.49 -0.55
CA ARG A 138 0.01 -9.65 -1.43
C ARG A 138 -0.09 -9.19 -2.90
N PRO A 139 0.72 -9.69 -3.83
CA PRO A 139 0.70 -9.21 -5.22
C PRO A 139 -0.36 -9.92 -6.10
N TRP A 140 -1.44 -10.48 -5.54
CA TRP A 140 -2.33 -11.35 -6.32
C TRP A 140 -2.98 -10.61 -7.48
N PHE A 141 -3.57 -9.45 -7.21
CA PHE A 141 -4.17 -8.64 -8.28
C PHE A 141 -3.14 -7.99 -9.19
N ASP A 142 -1.91 -7.75 -8.72
CA ASP A 142 -0.83 -7.36 -9.64
C ASP A 142 -0.50 -8.45 -10.64
N HIS A 143 -0.51 -9.71 -10.22
CA HIS A 143 -0.32 -10.84 -11.14
C HIS A 143 -1.53 -11.02 -12.06
N TRP A 144 -2.75 -10.98 -11.53
CA TRP A 144 -3.96 -11.18 -12.33
C TRP A 144 -4.18 -10.08 -13.36
N MET A 145 -3.87 -8.84 -13.01
CA MET A 145 -4.04 -7.68 -13.90
C MET A 145 -2.79 -7.37 -14.73
N GLY A 146 -1.72 -8.17 -14.60
CA GLY A 146 -0.48 -7.99 -15.35
C GLY A 146 0.31 -6.73 -15.01
N THR A 147 0.20 -6.23 -13.77
CA THR A 147 0.88 -5.02 -13.29
C THR A 147 2.06 -5.30 -12.37
N ARG A 148 2.46 -6.55 -12.17
CA ARG A 148 3.66 -6.92 -11.40
C ARG A 148 4.93 -6.66 -12.23
N GLU A 149 5.81 -5.79 -11.74
CA GLU A 149 7.13 -5.51 -12.31
C GLU A 149 8.25 -5.64 -11.26
N PRO A 150 9.07 -6.72 -11.30
CA PRO A 150 10.16 -6.93 -10.34
C PRO A 150 11.28 -5.89 -10.41
N TYR A 151 11.77 -5.44 -9.25
CA TYR A 151 12.93 -4.54 -9.15
C TYR A 151 13.92 -4.95 -8.07
N ALA A 152 13.45 -5.27 -6.86
CA ALA A 152 14.23 -5.80 -5.76
C ALA A 152 14.94 -7.09 -6.18
N GLY A 153 16.23 -7.18 -5.86
CA GLY A 153 17.10 -8.30 -6.21
C GLY A 153 17.66 -8.23 -7.65
N THR A 154 17.26 -7.26 -8.46
CA THR A 154 17.77 -7.14 -9.84
C THR A 154 19.14 -6.44 -9.88
N SER A 155 19.91 -6.68 -10.95
CA SER A 155 21.17 -5.95 -11.19
C SER A 155 20.96 -4.45 -11.30
N ARG A 156 19.77 -4.01 -11.75
CA ARG A 156 19.40 -2.59 -11.82
C ARG A 156 19.31 -1.97 -10.43
N GLU A 157 18.61 -2.62 -9.50
CA GLU A 157 18.53 -2.15 -8.11
C GLU A 157 19.92 -2.04 -7.50
N SER A 158 20.80 -3.03 -7.69
CA SER A 158 22.17 -2.97 -7.18
C SER A 158 22.93 -1.73 -7.67
N ARG A 159 22.82 -1.41 -8.97
CA ARG A 159 23.42 -0.19 -9.55
C ARG A 159 22.81 1.10 -9.00
N ASP A 160 21.49 1.15 -8.86
CA ASP A 160 20.79 2.34 -8.36
C ASP A 160 21.12 2.60 -6.88
N ARG A 161 21.22 1.55 -6.06
CA ARG A 161 21.63 1.65 -4.65
C ARG A 161 23.09 2.05 -4.50
N ALA A 162 23.99 1.53 -5.35
CA ALA A 162 25.39 1.93 -5.35
C ALA A 162 25.55 3.43 -5.66
N ARG A 163 24.79 3.94 -6.64
CA ARG A 163 24.81 5.36 -7.02
C ARG A 163 24.36 6.30 -5.91
N LYS A 164 23.40 5.90 -5.08
CA LYS A 164 22.90 6.72 -3.96
C LYS A 164 23.83 6.76 -2.74
N LYS A 165 24.82 5.85 -2.66
CA LYS A 165 25.82 5.83 -1.58
C LYS A 165 27.04 6.71 -1.88
N LEU A 166 27.19 7.13 -3.14
CA LEU A 166 28.18 8.11 -3.60
C LEU A 166 27.59 9.53 -3.46
#